data_AF-G7CIY9-F1
#
_entry.id   AF-G7CIY9-F1
#
_cell.length_a   1.000
_cell.length_b   1.000
_cell.length_c   1.000
_cell.angle_alpha   90.00
_cell.angle_beta   90.00
_cell.angle_gamma   90.00
#
_symmetry.space_group_name_H-M   'P 1'
#
loop_
_entity.id
_entity.type
_entity.pdbx_description
1 polymer ?
#
loop_
_entity_poly.entity_id
_entity_poly.type
_entity_poly.pdbx_seq_one_letter_code
_entity_poly.pdbx_strand_id
1 'polypeptide(L)'
;MGRRVVGRLVGMNGVLLLLVVLVLAAIVFAVYTASKSAGERNAMALADAKAEARRLIERLGGQVLNLTGTDDASRQALADASERYTAAASQIEQATSVKQAMLAKESALEGLYYVRAARLAMGMDPGPELEPLAGQRVAGAVTEERRIEFEGREIAASPTPSERTPNYFPGGQVAGRPVPAGWYSEPWWKPALVAGAWGLGSMMLFNMMFAGMAGTAYEQGFDAGLAQGMAGDTGGDFGGSDFGGDGGGLDFGGFGDFGGF
;
A
#
# COMPACT_ATOMS: atom_id res chain seq x y z
N MET A 1 -17.83 49.76 59.88
CA MET A 1 -17.00 49.73 58.64
C MET A 1 -17.12 48.44 57.81
N GLY A 2 -18.04 47.50 58.11
CA GLY A 2 -18.10 46.17 57.45
C GLY A 2 -19.01 46.00 56.23
N ARG A 3 -19.90 46.95 55.91
CA ARG A 3 -20.92 46.77 54.85
C ARG A 3 -20.42 47.02 53.41
N ARG A 4 -19.29 47.73 53.23
CA ARG A 4 -18.71 48.01 51.89
C ARG A 4 -17.81 46.89 51.36
N VAL A 5 -17.23 46.07 52.23
CA VAL A 5 -16.30 44.99 51.85
C VAL A 5 -17.07 43.77 51.33
N VAL A 6 -18.20 43.43 51.97
CA VAL A 6 -19.05 42.29 51.58
C VAL A 6 -19.71 42.50 50.20
N GLY A 7 -20.17 43.73 49.89
CA GLY A 7 -20.73 44.05 48.58
C GLY A 7 -19.71 44.00 47.42
N ARG A 8 -18.45 44.32 47.69
CA ARG A 8 -17.35 44.19 46.71
C ARG A 8 -17.00 42.73 46.42
N LEU A 9 -16.95 41.86 47.44
CA LEU A 9 -16.68 40.43 47.28
C LEU A 9 -17.78 39.69 46.52
N VAL A 10 -19.07 39.99 46.80
CA VAL A 10 -20.20 39.41 46.07
C VAL A 10 -20.23 39.88 44.60
N GLY A 11 -19.92 41.16 44.35
CA GLY A 11 -19.78 41.69 42.99
C GLY A 11 -18.57 41.11 42.23
N MET A 12 -17.43 40.92 42.91
CA MET A 12 -16.23 40.31 42.32
C MET A 12 -16.47 38.85 41.93
N ASN A 13 -17.19 38.09 42.76
CA ASN A 13 -17.55 36.70 42.44
C ASN A 13 -18.51 36.60 41.24
N GLY A 14 -19.45 37.54 41.11
CA GLY A 14 -20.33 37.63 39.95
C GLY A 14 -19.60 38.00 38.66
N VAL A 15 -18.67 38.95 38.72
CA VAL A 15 -17.80 39.32 37.59
C VAL A 15 -16.88 38.17 37.20
N LEU A 16 -16.32 37.46 38.18
CA LEU A 16 -15.43 36.33 37.95
C LEU A 16 -16.18 35.13 37.34
N LEU A 17 -17.40 34.85 37.81
CA LEU A 17 -18.31 33.87 37.16
C LEU A 17 -18.64 34.26 35.72
N LEU A 18 -18.96 35.54 35.47
CA LEU A 18 -19.28 36.02 34.13
C LEU A 18 -18.07 35.93 33.18
N LEU A 19 -16.86 36.24 33.67
CA LEU A 19 -15.62 36.06 32.92
C LEU A 19 -15.35 34.59 32.60
N VAL A 20 -15.55 33.68 33.56
CA VAL A 20 -15.39 32.23 33.32
C VAL A 20 -16.37 31.74 32.26
N VAL A 21 -17.64 32.15 32.31
CA VAL A 21 -18.65 31.80 31.30
C VAL A 21 -18.28 32.35 29.91
N LEU A 22 -17.77 33.59 29.84
CA LEU A 22 -17.31 34.19 28.59
C LEU A 22 -16.11 33.45 27.99
N VAL A 23 -15.15 33.07 28.83
CA VAL A 23 -13.99 32.28 28.39
C VAL A 23 -14.43 30.89 27.91
N LEU A 24 -15.34 30.22 28.62
CA LEU A 24 -15.88 28.93 28.19
C LEU A 24 -16.64 29.05 26.87
N ALA A 25 -17.46 30.09 26.69
CA ALA A 25 -18.16 30.35 25.44
C ALA A 25 -17.18 30.62 24.27
N ALA A 26 -16.11 31.38 24.53
CA ALA A 26 -15.06 31.64 23.54
C ALA A 26 -14.29 30.36 23.16
N ILE A 27 -13.97 29.49 24.13
CA ILE A 27 -13.33 28.19 23.86
C ILE A 27 -14.25 27.30 23.03
N VAL A 28 -15.53 27.17 23.40
CA VAL A 28 -16.51 26.37 22.66
C VAL A 28 -16.66 26.89 21.22
N PHE A 29 -16.74 28.21 21.04
CA PHE A 29 -16.83 28.83 19.71
C PHE A 29 -15.55 28.61 18.88
N ALA A 30 -14.38 28.75 19.50
CA ALA A 30 -13.10 28.49 18.84
C ALA A 30 -12.97 27.02 18.41
N VAL A 31 -13.37 26.07 19.27
CA VAL A 31 -13.36 24.63 18.95
C VAL A 31 -14.36 24.31 17.84
N TYR A 32 -15.56 24.89 17.86
CA TYR A 32 -16.58 24.68 16.82
C TYR A 32 -16.14 25.20 15.44
N THR A 33 -15.54 26.38 15.39
CA THR A 33 -15.05 26.96 14.13
C THR A 33 -13.82 26.20 13.60
N ALA A 34 -12.91 25.80 14.50
CA ALA A 34 -11.77 24.96 14.15
C ALA A 34 -12.20 23.58 13.60
N SER A 35 -13.14 22.90 14.26
CA SER A 35 -13.62 21.57 13.86
C SER A 35 -14.36 21.60 12.53
N LYS A 36 -15.20 22.63 12.30
CA LYS A 36 -15.87 22.83 11.00
C LYS A 36 -14.88 23.01 9.85
N SER A 37 -13.88 23.88 10.04
CA SER A 37 -12.85 24.12 9.02
C SER A 37 -12.01 22.87 8.74
N ALA A 38 -11.75 22.04 9.75
CA ALA A 38 -11.04 20.78 9.59
C ALA A 38 -11.88 19.75 8.83
N GLY A 39 -13.19 19.68 9.12
CA GLY A 39 -14.13 18.83 8.39
C GLY A 39 -14.22 19.17 6.90
N GLU A 40 -14.33 20.46 6.56
CA GLU A 40 -14.35 20.92 5.16
C GLU A 40 -13.05 20.58 4.42
N ARG A 41 -11.88 20.82 5.03
CA ARG A 41 -10.58 20.45 4.46
C ARG A 41 -10.46 18.94 4.21
N ASN A 42 -10.88 18.12 5.17
CA ASN A 42 -10.83 16.67 5.04
C ASN A 42 -11.78 16.16 3.94
N ALA A 43 -12.97 16.76 3.82
CA ALA A 43 -13.92 16.43 2.77
C ALA A 43 -13.38 16.78 1.38
N MET A 44 -12.73 17.94 1.23
CA MET A 44 -12.06 18.34 0.00
C MET A 44 -10.92 17.38 -0.36
N ALA A 45 -10.02 17.09 0.59
CA ALA A 45 -8.92 16.15 0.36
C ALA A 45 -9.41 14.75 -0.02
N LEU A 46 -10.51 14.28 0.58
CA LEU A 46 -11.14 13.02 0.20
C LEU A 46 -11.71 13.08 -1.23
N ALA A 47 -12.39 14.17 -1.59
CA ALA A 47 -12.95 14.34 -2.93
C ALA A 47 -11.85 14.36 -4.01
N ASP A 48 -10.74 15.05 -3.75
CA ASP A 48 -9.60 15.12 -4.66
C ASP A 48 -8.93 13.75 -4.81
N ALA A 49 -8.66 13.05 -3.70
CA ALA A 49 -8.10 11.69 -3.73
C ALA A 49 -9.03 10.71 -4.48
N LYS A 50 -10.35 10.85 -4.32
CA LYS A 50 -11.31 10.04 -5.06
C LYS A 50 -11.30 10.34 -6.56
N ALA A 51 -11.23 11.62 -6.93
CA ALA A 51 -11.17 12.03 -8.33
C ALA A 51 -9.91 11.49 -9.02
N GLU A 52 -8.77 11.56 -8.34
CA GLU A 52 -7.52 11.02 -8.86
C GLU A 52 -7.58 9.50 -9.06
N ALA A 53 -8.06 8.76 -8.05
CA ALA A 53 -8.23 7.31 -8.15
C ALA A 53 -9.18 6.93 -9.31
N ARG A 54 -10.34 7.60 -9.40
CA ARG A 54 -11.33 7.35 -10.47
C ARG A 54 -10.75 7.56 -11.86
N ARG A 55 -9.99 8.64 -12.08
CA ARG A 55 -9.33 8.89 -13.37
C ARG A 55 -8.44 7.72 -13.81
N LEU A 56 -7.70 7.12 -12.88
CA LEU A 56 -6.85 5.95 -13.18
C LEU A 56 -7.66 4.67 -13.38
N ILE A 57 -8.74 4.48 -12.59
CA ILE A 57 -9.66 3.34 -12.74
C ILE A 57 -10.37 3.38 -14.09
N GLU A 58 -10.85 4.55 -14.53
CA GLU A 58 -11.48 4.75 -15.83
C GLU A 58 -10.48 4.48 -16.96
N ARG A 59 -9.23 4.98 -16.84
CA ARG A 59 -8.16 4.68 -17.78
C ARG A 59 -7.89 3.17 -17.85
N LEU A 60 -7.82 2.49 -16.71
CA LEU A 60 -7.59 1.05 -16.63
C LEU A 60 -8.76 0.28 -17.27
N GLY A 61 -10.01 0.61 -16.92
CA GLY A 61 -11.19 -0.01 -17.49
C GLY A 61 -11.25 0.14 -19.01
N GLY A 62 -10.89 1.32 -19.52
CA GLY A 62 -10.77 1.55 -20.97
C GLY A 62 -9.71 0.66 -21.64
N GLN A 63 -8.63 0.28 -20.96
CA GLN A 63 -7.63 -0.63 -21.52
C GLN A 63 -8.10 -2.09 -21.46
N VAL A 64 -8.62 -2.53 -20.31
CA VAL A 64 -9.07 -3.91 -20.10
C VAL A 64 -10.23 -4.28 -21.03
N LEU A 65 -11.14 -3.34 -21.30
CA LEU A 65 -12.30 -3.60 -22.17
C LEU A 65 -11.96 -3.61 -23.66
N ASN A 66 -10.85 -2.99 -24.08
CA ASN A 66 -10.52 -2.78 -25.50
C ASN A 66 -9.30 -3.59 -25.98
N LEU A 67 -8.53 -4.20 -25.08
CA LEU A 67 -7.39 -5.02 -25.43
C LEU A 67 -7.74 -6.51 -25.35
N THR A 68 -7.33 -7.26 -26.36
CA THR A 68 -7.44 -8.72 -26.40
C THR A 68 -6.05 -9.31 -26.55
N GLY A 69 -5.64 -10.16 -25.61
CA GLY A 69 -4.31 -10.77 -25.61
C GLY A 69 -4.13 -11.74 -26.79
N THR A 70 -2.95 -11.70 -27.42
CA THR A 70 -2.61 -12.51 -28.61
C THR A 70 -1.73 -13.71 -28.30
N ASP A 71 -1.19 -13.79 -27.09
CA ASP A 71 -0.27 -14.82 -26.61
C ASP A 71 -0.59 -15.12 -25.13
N ASP A 72 0.08 -16.11 -24.53
CA ASP A 72 -0.20 -16.50 -23.14
C ASP A 72 0.18 -15.39 -22.14
N ALA A 73 1.30 -14.71 -22.36
CA ALA A 73 1.80 -13.65 -21.48
C ALA A 73 0.86 -12.43 -21.49
N SER A 74 0.39 -12.01 -22.66
CA SER A 74 -0.57 -10.91 -22.80
C SER A 74 -1.96 -11.27 -22.27
N ARG A 75 -2.43 -12.50 -22.47
CA ARG A 75 -3.72 -12.96 -21.90
C ARG A 75 -3.66 -13.00 -20.37
N GLN A 76 -2.59 -13.55 -19.80
CA GLN A 76 -2.41 -13.61 -18.35
C GLN A 76 -2.33 -12.20 -17.75
N ALA A 77 -1.50 -11.32 -18.33
CA ALA A 77 -1.38 -9.95 -17.85
C ALA A 77 -2.71 -9.16 -17.95
N LEU A 78 -3.51 -9.34 -19.00
CA LEU A 78 -4.84 -8.72 -19.08
C LEU A 78 -5.84 -9.30 -18.08
N ALA A 79 -5.75 -10.58 -17.75
CA ALA A 79 -6.54 -11.18 -16.69
C ALA A 79 -6.18 -10.57 -15.32
N ASP A 80 -4.90 -10.51 -14.97
CA ASP A 80 -4.44 -9.87 -13.73
C ASP A 80 -4.84 -8.37 -13.70
N ALA A 81 -4.78 -7.66 -14.83
CA ALA A 81 -5.27 -6.28 -14.94
C ALA A 81 -6.78 -6.15 -14.67
N SER A 82 -7.58 -7.12 -15.14
CA SER A 82 -9.04 -7.16 -14.94
C SER A 82 -9.40 -7.41 -13.47
N GLU A 83 -8.65 -8.27 -12.79
CA GLU A 83 -8.77 -8.48 -11.35
C GLU A 83 -8.50 -7.18 -10.59
N ARG A 84 -7.42 -6.47 -10.93
CA ARG A 84 -7.10 -5.17 -10.33
C ARG A 84 -8.12 -4.10 -10.62
N TYR A 85 -8.69 -4.07 -11.83
CA TYR A 85 -9.78 -3.16 -12.17
C TYR A 85 -11.00 -3.40 -11.27
N THR A 86 -11.42 -4.66 -11.13
CA THR A 86 -12.58 -5.03 -10.28
C THR A 86 -12.34 -4.64 -8.82
N ALA A 87 -11.14 -4.93 -8.30
CA ALA A 87 -10.76 -4.56 -6.94
C ALA A 87 -10.76 -3.04 -6.73
N ALA A 88 -10.11 -2.29 -7.63
CA ALA A 88 -10.03 -0.83 -7.54
C ALA A 88 -11.41 -0.17 -7.64
N ALA A 89 -12.27 -0.64 -8.56
CA ALA A 89 -13.64 -0.15 -8.72
C ALA A 89 -14.47 -0.36 -7.44
N SER A 90 -14.39 -1.55 -6.83
CA SER A 90 -15.08 -1.82 -5.56
C SER A 90 -14.53 -0.99 -4.39
N GLN A 91 -13.21 -0.86 -4.28
CA GLN A 91 -12.55 -0.10 -3.22
C GLN A 91 -12.89 1.39 -3.27
N ILE A 92 -12.92 1.99 -4.47
CA ILE A 92 -13.18 3.43 -4.60
C ILE A 92 -14.64 3.80 -4.30
N GLU A 93 -15.58 2.90 -4.60
CA GLU A 93 -17.00 3.09 -4.26
C GLU A 93 -17.20 3.11 -2.75
N GLN A 94 -16.51 2.25 -2.01
CA GLN A 94 -16.64 2.11 -0.55
C GLN A 94 -15.75 3.08 0.24
N ALA A 95 -14.81 3.78 -0.41
CA ALA A 95 -13.85 4.64 0.28
C ALA A 95 -14.53 5.79 1.04
N THR A 96 -14.25 5.92 2.34
CA THR A 96 -14.74 7.00 3.21
C THR A 96 -13.60 7.85 3.80
N SER A 97 -12.35 7.51 3.48
CA SER A 97 -11.15 8.20 3.92
C SER A 97 -10.15 8.38 2.78
N VAL A 98 -9.26 9.37 2.91
CA VAL A 98 -8.18 9.64 1.92
C VAL A 98 -7.33 8.40 1.73
N LYS A 99 -6.97 7.70 2.81
CA LYS A 99 -6.17 6.48 2.76
C LYS A 99 -6.83 5.39 1.92
N GLN A 100 -8.15 5.17 2.06
CA GLN A 100 -8.88 4.18 1.25
C GLN A 100 -8.93 4.58 -0.23
N ALA A 101 -9.13 5.87 -0.53
CA ALA A 101 -9.08 6.34 -1.92
C ALA A 101 -7.68 6.14 -2.54
N MET A 102 -6.61 6.39 -1.77
CA MET A 102 -5.24 6.13 -2.21
C MET A 102 -4.94 4.64 -2.41
N LEU A 103 -5.51 3.75 -1.58
CA LEU A 103 -5.39 2.29 -1.80
C LEU A 103 -6.08 1.87 -3.11
N ALA A 104 -7.24 2.45 -3.43
CA ALA A 104 -7.90 2.21 -4.71
C ALA A 104 -7.08 2.74 -5.89
N LYS A 105 -6.43 3.91 -5.73
CA LYS A 105 -5.47 4.47 -6.69
C LYS A 105 -4.31 3.49 -6.94
N GLU A 106 -3.72 2.94 -5.88
CA GLU A 106 -2.61 1.97 -5.97
C GLU A 106 -3.05 0.71 -6.74
N SER A 107 -4.21 0.14 -6.40
CA SER A 107 -4.79 -1.01 -7.14
C SER A 107 -4.96 -0.71 -8.63
N ALA A 108 -5.42 0.49 -8.98
CA ALA A 108 -5.56 0.90 -10.38
C ALA A 108 -4.21 1.07 -11.09
N LEU A 109 -3.21 1.62 -10.40
CA LEU A 109 -1.84 1.71 -10.92
C LEU A 109 -1.25 0.32 -11.18
N GLU A 110 -1.41 -0.63 -10.25
CA GLU A 110 -0.98 -2.01 -10.44
C GLU A 110 -1.64 -2.64 -11.67
N GLY A 111 -2.96 -2.45 -11.85
CA GLY A 111 -3.66 -2.86 -13.07
C GLY A 111 -3.09 -2.22 -14.34
N LEU A 112 -2.71 -0.94 -14.30
CA LEU A 112 -2.08 -0.27 -15.45
C LEU A 112 -0.68 -0.83 -15.76
N TYR A 113 0.07 -1.27 -14.76
CA TYR A 113 1.34 -1.99 -14.99
C TYR A 113 1.10 -3.34 -15.68
N TYR A 114 0.06 -4.06 -15.30
CA TYR A 114 -0.32 -5.30 -16.00
C TYR A 114 -0.76 -5.04 -17.45
N VAL A 115 -1.54 -3.98 -17.72
CA VAL A 115 -1.85 -3.55 -19.10
C VAL A 115 -0.58 -3.22 -19.87
N ARG A 116 0.35 -2.48 -19.26
CA ARG A 116 1.63 -2.14 -19.87
C ARG A 116 2.42 -3.39 -20.25
N ALA A 117 2.47 -4.38 -19.35
CA ALA A 117 3.11 -5.67 -19.59
C ALA A 117 2.43 -6.45 -20.73
N ALA A 118 1.10 -6.45 -20.79
CA ALA A 118 0.36 -7.05 -21.90
C ALA A 118 0.69 -6.38 -23.25
N ARG A 119 0.72 -5.05 -23.30
CA ARG A 119 1.10 -4.30 -24.51
C ARG A 119 2.53 -4.65 -24.96
N LEU A 120 3.48 -4.74 -24.02
CA LEU A 120 4.85 -5.18 -24.32
C LEU A 120 4.90 -6.60 -24.88
N ALA A 121 4.15 -7.55 -24.31
CA ALA A 121 4.07 -8.92 -24.80
C ALA A 121 3.51 -9.00 -26.23
N MET A 122 2.54 -8.14 -26.56
CA MET A 122 1.97 -8.03 -27.91
C MET A 122 2.84 -7.20 -28.89
N GLY A 123 4.03 -6.74 -28.48
CA GLY A 123 4.89 -5.89 -29.30
C GLY A 123 4.30 -4.50 -29.60
N MET A 124 3.35 -4.04 -28.80
CA MET A 124 2.74 -2.73 -28.90
C MET A 124 3.55 -1.67 -28.15
N ASP A 125 3.31 -0.40 -28.47
CA ASP A 125 3.73 0.70 -27.59
C ASP A 125 3.23 0.40 -26.15
N PRO A 126 4.07 0.51 -25.10
CA PRO A 126 3.63 0.29 -23.72
C PRO A 126 2.79 1.45 -23.17
N GLY A 127 2.82 2.62 -23.80
CA GLY A 127 2.08 3.80 -23.39
C GLY A 127 2.88 4.68 -22.43
N PRO A 128 2.26 5.74 -21.89
CA PRO A 128 2.99 6.71 -21.08
C PRO A 128 3.47 6.07 -19.77
N GLU A 129 4.55 6.61 -19.25
CA GLU A 129 5.14 6.19 -17.99
C GLU A 129 4.11 6.30 -16.85
N LEU A 130 4.17 5.33 -15.95
CA LEU A 130 3.27 5.24 -14.80
C LEU A 130 4.00 5.75 -13.56
N GLU A 131 3.24 6.29 -12.62
CA GLU A 131 3.76 6.56 -11.29
C GLU A 131 4.33 5.26 -10.68
N PRO A 132 5.51 5.28 -10.05
CA PRO A 132 6.06 4.11 -9.38
C PRO A 132 5.18 3.67 -8.21
N LEU A 133 4.98 2.36 -8.07
CA LEU A 133 4.27 1.80 -6.91
C LEU A 133 5.12 1.96 -5.63
N ALA A 134 4.47 2.07 -4.47
CA ALA A 134 5.13 2.39 -3.21
C ALA A 134 6.27 1.41 -2.85
N GLY A 135 6.12 0.12 -3.19
CA GLY A 135 7.12 -0.92 -2.95
C GLY A 135 8.08 -1.21 -4.10
N GLN A 136 7.80 -0.71 -5.30
CA GLN A 136 8.54 -1.10 -6.52
C GLN A 136 9.97 -0.57 -6.52
N ARG A 137 10.20 0.65 -6.02
CA ARG A 137 11.54 1.25 -5.92
C ARG A 137 12.49 0.44 -5.03
N VAL A 138 11.95 -0.13 -3.94
CA VAL A 138 12.73 -0.96 -3.02
C VAL A 138 12.95 -2.35 -3.60
N ALA A 139 11.93 -2.90 -4.27
CA ALA A 139 12.00 -4.25 -4.80
C ALA A 139 12.94 -4.41 -6.01
N GLY A 140 13.09 -3.35 -6.80
CA GLY A 140 13.89 -3.36 -8.00
C GLY A 140 13.22 -4.12 -9.15
N ALA A 141 14.00 -4.53 -10.13
CA ALA A 141 13.53 -5.25 -11.31
C ALA A 141 14.51 -6.36 -11.72
N VAL A 142 13.98 -7.40 -12.36
CA VAL A 142 14.78 -8.41 -13.05
C VAL A 142 15.50 -7.74 -14.22
N THR A 143 16.83 -7.83 -14.26
CA THR A 143 17.66 -7.18 -15.28
C THR A 143 18.17 -8.14 -16.35
N GLU A 144 18.15 -9.44 -16.08
CA GLU A 144 18.67 -10.47 -16.97
C GLU A 144 17.82 -11.73 -16.90
N GLU A 145 17.84 -12.51 -18.00
CA GLU A 145 17.20 -13.82 -18.00
C GLU A 145 17.94 -14.77 -17.07
N ARG A 146 17.18 -15.51 -16.26
CA ARG A 146 17.74 -16.48 -15.34
C ARG A 146 16.87 -17.71 -15.24
N ARG A 147 17.54 -18.84 -15.06
CA ARG A 147 16.95 -20.16 -14.92
C ARG A 147 17.66 -20.93 -13.83
N ILE A 148 16.89 -21.55 -12.95
CA ILE A 148 17.40 -22.39 -11.88
C ILE A 148 16.56 -23.66 -11.78
N GLU A 149 17.18 -24.73 -11.30
CA GLU A 149 16.47 -25.94 -10.88
C GLU A 149 16.18 -25.84 -9.39
N PHE A 150 14.90 -25.94 -9.02
CA PHE A 150 14.43 -25.82 -7.64
C PHE A 150 13.39 -26.91 -7.39
N GLU A 151 13.60 -27.76 -6.38
CA GLU A 151 12.67 -28.86 -6.04
C GLU A 151 12.30 -29.78 -7.23
N GLY A 152 13.27 -30.07 -8.11
CA GLY A 152 13.09 -30.97 -9.26
C GLY A 152 12.32 -30.36 -10.44
N ARG A 153 12.16 -29.04 -10.46
CA ARG A 153 11.47 -28.28 -11.53
C ARG A 153 12.25 -27.03 -11.89
N GLU A 154 12.08 -26.60 -13.12
CA GLU A 154 12.79 -25.44 -13.65
C GLU A 154 11.99 -24.16 -13.41
N ILE A 155 12.61 -23.19 -12.73
CA ILE A 155 12.05 -21.87 -12.50
C ILE A 155 12.84 -20.85 -13.31
N ALA A 156 12.15 -19.93 -13.97
CA ALA A 156 12.76 -18.89 -14.77
C ALA A 156 12.23 -17.49 -14.42
N ALA A 157 13.10 -16.50 -14.58
CA ALA A 157 12.80 -15.08 -14.52
C ALA A 157 13.37 -14.37 -15.76
N SER A 158 12.72 -13.30 -16.23
CA SER A 158 13.16 -12.52 -17.38
C SER A 158 12.75 -11.03 -17.26
N PRO A 159 13.56 -10.09 -17.78
CA PRO A 159 13.14 -8.71 -17.96
C PRO A 159 12.06 -8.55 -19.05
N THR A 160 11.95 -9.51 -19.97
CA THR A 160 11.06 -9.43 -21.14
C THR A 160 10.05 -10.59 -21.19
N PRO A 161 8.86 -10.38 -21.77
CA PRO A 161 7.87 -11.44 -21.91
C PRO A 161 8.39 -12.57 -22.80
N SER A 162 8.04 -13.81 -22.45
CA SER A 162 8.30 -14.99 -23.27
C SER A 162 7.29 -16.09 -22.94
N GLU A 163 7.14 -17.09 -23.82
CA GLU A 163 6.32 -18.28 -23.54
C GLU A 163 6.76 -19.01 -22.27
N ARG A 164 8.05 -18.93 -21.90
CA ARG A 164 8.59 -19.55 -20.70
C ARG A 164 8.28 -18.78 -19.42
N THR A 165 8.08 -17.47 -19.53
CA THR A 165 7.85 -16.57 -18.41
C THR A 165 6.57 -15.77 -18.62
N PRO A 166 5.38 -16.41 -18.64
CA PRO A 166 4.14 -15.73 -18.98
C PRO A 166 3.57 -14.89 -17.83
N ASN A 167 4.09 -15.03 -16.61
CA ASN A 167 3.53 -14.37 -15.43
C ASN A 167 4.28 -13.08 -15.13
N TYR A 168 3.63 -11.94 -15.33
CA TYR A 168 4.21 -10.65 -14.95
C TYR A 168 3.96 -10.33 -13.47
N PHE A 169 4.94 -9.70 -12.83
CA PHE A 169 4.76 -9.02 -11.56
C PHE A 169 5.26 -7.58 -11.66
N PRO A 170 4.47 -6.58 -11.23
CA PRO A 170 4.84 -5.17 -11.34
C PRO A 170 5.98 -4.75 -10.39
N GLY A 171 6.34 -5.60 -9.42
CA GLY A 171 7.33 -5.29 -8.38
C GLY A 171 6.69 -4.66 -7.15
N GLY A 172 7.14 -5.02 -5.96
CA GLY A 172 6.52 -4.56 -4.72
C GLY A 172 6.90 -5.39 -3.50
N GLN A 173 6.15 -5.22 -2.41
CA GLN A 173 6.31 -6.04 -1.21
C GLN A 173 5.22 -7.09 -1.12
N VAL A 174 5.62 -8.33 -0.82
CA VAL A 174 4.72 -9.45 -0.53
C VAL A 174 5.08 -9.98 0.84
N ALA A 175 4.15 -9.94 1.80
CA ALA A 175 4.37 -10.33 3.19
C ALA A 175 5.69 -9.77 3.78
N GLY A 176 5.93 -8.46 3.58
CA GLY A 176 7.11 -7.75 4.08
C GLY A 176 8.42 -8.01 3.32
N ARG A 177 8.41 -8.82 2.26
CA ARG A 177 9.60 -9.07 1.42
C ARG A 177 9.48 -8.41 0.05
N PRO A 178 10.54 -7.76 -0.45
CA PRO A 178 10.58 -7.23 -1.80
C PRO A 178 10.59 -8.36 -2.83
N VAL A 179 9.70 -8.27 -3.81
CA VAL A 179 9.66 -9.13 -5.00
C VAL A 179 9.92 -8.23 -6.21
N PRO A 180 11.02 -8.43 -6.97
CA PRO A 180 11.37 -7.57 -8.11
C PRO A 180 10.28 -7.55 -9.18
N ALA A 181 10.20 -6.45 -9.92
CA ALA A 181 9.40 -6.38 -11.13
C ALA A 181 9.98 -7.29 -12.22
N GLY A 182 9.16 -8.05 -12.93
CA GLY A 182 9.66 -8.93 -13.99
C GLY A 182 8.66 -9.97 -14.46
N TRP A 183 9.13 -10.81 -15.39
CA TRP A 183 8.38 -11.94 -15.92
C TRP A 183 8.90 -13.24 -15.31
N TYR A 184 7.99 -14.14 -14.97
CA TYR A 184 8.30 -15.38 -14.26
C TYR A 184 7.60 -16.58 -14.90
N SER A 185 8.27 -17.74 -14.85
CA SER A 185 7.68 -19.01 -15.32
C SER A 185 6.47 -19.41 -14.52
N GLU A 186 6.43 -18.99 -13.26
CA GLU A 186 5.33 -19.24 -12.36
C GLU A 186 5.19 -18.12 -11.32
N PRO A 187 3.98 -17.95 -10.76
CA PRO A 187 3.72 -16.92 -9.78
C PRO A 187 4.09 -17.38 -8.36
N TRP A 188 5.36 -17.69 -8.11
CA TRP A 188 5.87 -18.25 -6.85
C TRP A 188 5.64 -17.37 -5.60
N TRP A 189 5.33 -16.08 -5.78
CA TRP A 189 4.97 -15.15 -4.70
C TRP A 189 3.49 -15.24 -4.29
N LYS A 190 2.59 -15.73 -5.17
CA LYS A 190 1.14 -15.75 -4.91
C LYS A 190 0.78 -16.51 -3.62
N PRO A 191 1.40 -17.67 -3.28
CA PRO A 191 1.12 -18.34 -2.01
C PRO A 191 1.40 -17.48 -0.78
N ALA A 192 2.52 -16.73 -0.76
CA ALA A 192 2.87 -15.83 0.35
C ALA A 192 1.94 -14.61 0.43
N LEU A 193 1.45 -14.14 -0.72
CA LEU A 193 0.45 -13.06 -0.78
C LEU A 193 -0.86 -13.48 -0.12
N VAL A 194 -1.29 -14.73 -0.31
CA VAL A 194 -2.53 -15.27 0.29
C VAL A 194 -2.34 -15.65 1.75
N ALA A 195 -1.25 -16.36 2.08
CA ALA A 195 -1.00 -16.87 3.43
C ALA A 195 -0.48 -15.79 4.40
N GLY A 196 0.01 -14.66 3.89
CA GLY A 196 0.66 -13.60 4.68
C GLY A 196 2.03 -14.00 5.24
N ALA A 197 2.55 -15.17 4.89
CA ALA A 197 3.82 -15.68 5.34
C ALA A 197 4.57 -16.43 4.22
N TRP A 198 5.90 -16.37 4.27
CA TRP A 198 6.76 -17.06 3.32
C TRP A 198 7.12 -18.46 3.81
N GLY A 199 6.97 -19.46 2.94
CA GLY A 199 7.52 -20.79 3.18
C GLY A 199 9.04 -20.81 3.00
N LEU A 200 9.73 -21.72 3.70
CA LEU A 200 11.18 -21.91 3.58
C LEU A 200 11.62 -22.14 2.11
N GLY A 201 10.81 -22.89 1.35
CA GLY A 201 11.08 -23.14 -0.06
C GLY A 201 11.10 -21.85 -0.90
N SER A 202 10.08 -21.00 -0.77
CA SER A 202 10.02 -19.72 -1.51
C SER A 202 11.16 -18.75 -1.13
N MET A 203 11.64 -18.79 0.12
CA MET A 203 12.82 -18.01 0.53
C MET A 203 14.10 -18.52 -0.15
N MET A 204 14.30 -19.85 -0.17
CA MET A 204 15.44 -20.46 -0.84
C MET A 204 15.40 -20.22 -2.35
N LEU A 205 14.22 -20.33 -2.96
CA LEU A 205 13.99 -19.99 -4.37
C LEU A 205 14.37 -18.54 -4.65
N PHE A 206 13.93 -17.58 -3.83
CA PHE A 206 14.28 -16.18 -3.97
C PHE A 206 15.80 -15.99 -3.95
N ASN A 207 16.48 -16.57 -2.95
CA ASN A 207 17.93 -16.44 -2.81
C ASN A 207 18.67 -17.05 -4.01
N MET A 208 18.28 -18.23 -4.47
CA MET A 208 18.87 -18.87 -5.65
C MET A 208 18.60 -18.07 -6.93
N MET A 209 17.40 -17.53 -7.08
CA MET A 209 16.99 -16.80 -8.27
C MET A 209 17.66 -15.43 -8.33
N PHE A 210 17.85 -14.70 -7.24
CA PHE A 210 18.32 -13.32 -7.30
C PHE A 210 19.73 -13.08 -6.77
N ALA A 211 20.42 -14.13 -6.31
CA ALA A 211 21.82 -14.03 -5.91
C ALA A 211 22.68 -13.39 -7.00
N GLY A 212 23.32 -12.27 -6.67
CA GLY A 212 24.20 -11.53 -7.57
C GLY A 212 23.52 -10.83 -8.76
N MET A 213 22.18 -10.79 -8.83
CA MET A 213 21.47 -10.05 -9.87
C MET A 213 21.42 -8.56 -9.52
N ALA A 214 22.04 -7.73 -10.36
CA ALA A 214 21.97 -6.27 -10.24
C ALA A 214 20.53 -5.78 -10.41
N GLY A 215 20.21 -4.62 -9.84
CA GLY A 215 18.90 -3.97 -9.94
C GLY A 215 17.79 -4.58 -9.09
N THR A 216 18.08 -5.61 -8.28
CA THR A 216 17.09 -6.24 -7.37
C THR A 216 17.34 -5.84 -5.91
N ALA A 217 16.34 -6.01 -5.04
CA ALA A 217 16.51 -5.80 -3.60
C ALA A 217 17.63 -6.67 -2.97
N TYR A 218 18.02 -7.77 -3.62
CA TYR A 218 19.13 -8.61 -3.17
C TYR A 218 20.47 -7.88 -3.28
N GLU A 219 20.69 -7.10 -4.34
CA GLU A 219 21.88 -6.25 -4.50
C GLU A 219 21.96 -5.20 -3.39
N GLN A 220 20.82 -4.63 -3.01
CA GLN A 220 20.75 -3.58 -1.98
C GLN A 220 20.96 -4.11 -0.55
N GLY A 221 21.27 -5.40 -0.38
CA GLY A 221 21.60 -5.99 0.93
C GLY A 221 20.39 -6.23 1.82
N PHE A 222 19.17 -6.29 1.28
CA PHE A 222 17.95 -6.49 2.08
C PHE A 222 18.00 -7.79 2.91
N ASP A 223 18.50 -8.90 2.33
CA ASP A 223 18.63 -10.17 3.04
C ASP A 223 19.77 -10.13 4.07
N ALA A 224 20.84 -9.35 3.84
CA ALA A 224 21.89 -9.13 4.84
C ALA A 224 21.37 -8.32 6.05
N GLY A 225 20.49 -7.34 5.81
CA GLY A 225 19.82 -6.58 6.87
C GLY A 225 18.83 -7.44 7.68
N LEU A 226 18.07 -8.32 7.02
CA LEU A 226 17.15 -9.25 7.68
C LEU A 226 17.89 -10.37 8.42
N ALA A 227 18.94 -10.95 7.83
CA ALA A 227 19.79 -11.95 8.47
C ALA A 227 20.53 -11.37 9.67
N GLN A 228 20.98 -10.11 9.61
CA GLN A 228 21.55 -9.40 10.76
C GLN A 228 20.48 -9.08 11.82
N GLY A 229 19.24 -8.77 11.42
CA GLY A 229 18.11 -8.58 12.33
C GLY A 229 17.63 -9.87 13.02
N MET A 230 17.69 -11.01 12.33
CA MET A 230 17.34 -12.33 12.84
C MET A 230 18.50 -12.99 13.63
N ALA A 231 19.76 -12.72 13.26
CA ALA A 231 20.94 -13.12 14.03
C ALA A 231 21.18 -12.20 15.24
N GLY A 232 20.57 -11.01 15.26
CA GLY A 232 20.57 -10.08 16.38
C GLY A 232 19.58 -10.43 17.49
N ASP A 233 18.67 -11.39 17.27
CA ASP A 233 17.66 -11.81 18.26
C ASP A 233 18.11 -13.00 19.12
N THR A 234 19.41 -13.06 19.42
CA THR A 234 19.95 -13.91 20.49
C THR A 234 20.72 -13.05 21.49
N GLY A 235 19.96 -12.32 22.32
CA GLY A 235 20.46 -11.73 23.55
C GLY A 235 20.84 -10.26 23.43
N GLY A 236 19.91 -9.39 23.81
CA GLY A 236 20.19 -7.96 23.96
C GLY A 236 18.97 -7.22 24.49
N ASP A 237 18.86 -7.17 25.80
CA ASP A 237 18.05 -6.18 26.53
C ASP A 237 18.27 -4.77 25.93
N PHE A 238 17.24 -4.24 25.28
CA PHE A 238 17.13 -2.82 24.98
C PHE A 238 15.89 -2.26 25.66
N GLY A 239 15.97 -2.19 26.99
CA GLY A 239 15.26 -1.19 27.76
C GLY A 239 15.69 0.23 27.34
N GLY A 240 14.69 1.09 27.16
CA GLY A 240 14.79 2.52 27.48
C GLY A 240 15.17 3.47 26.34
N SER A 241 14.16 4.03 25.67
CA SER A 241 13.97 5.48 25.72
C SER A 241 12.55 5.87 25.32
N ASP A 242 11.86 6.44 26.30
CA ASP A 242 10.61 7.17 26.24
C ASP A 242 10.39 7.96 24.94
N PHE A 243 9.35 7.56 24.21
CA PHE A 243 8.45 8.50 23.53
C PHE A 243 7.02 8.10 23.92
N GLY A 244 6.63 8.48 25.15
CA GLY A 244 5.25 8.45 25.58
C GLY A 244 4.46 9.61 24.97
N GLY A 245 3.27 9.34 24.45
CA GLY A 245 2.36 10.38 23.98
C GLY A 245 1.18 9.90 23.13
N ASP A 246 0.37 8.99 23.68
CA ASP A 246 -1.09 8.83 23.56
C ASP A 246 -1.82 9.12 22.22
N GLY A 247 -2.58 8.14 21.72
CA GLY A 247 -3.50 8.36 20.60
C GLY A 247 -4.08 7.13 19.89
N GLY A 248 -4.87 6.31 20.61
CA GLY A 248 -5.97 5.55 19.98
C GLY A 248 -5.69 4.08 19.64
N GLY A 249 -6.32 3.19 20.40
CA GLY A 249 -6.21 1.74 20.32
C GLY A 249 -6.56 1.15 18.95
N LEU A 250 -5.71 0.20 18.55
CA LEU A 250 -5.92 -0.72 17.44
C LEU A 250 -7.00 -1.74 17.84
N ASP A 251 -8.16 -1.70 17.19
CA ASP A 251 -9.03 -2.86 17.11
C ASP A 251 -8.71 -3.61 15.81
N PHE A 252 -7.94 -4.69 15.98
CA PHE A 252 -7.55 -5.60 14.92
C PHE A 252 -8.55 -6.77 14.94
N GLY A 253 -9.69 -6.57 14.30
CA GLY A 253 -10.78 -7.54 14.23
C GLY A 253 -10.82 -8.31 12.90
N GLY A 254 -10.19 -9.48 12.89
CA GLY A 254 -10.55 -10.69 12.12
C GLY A 254 -11.04 -10.58 10.67
N PHE A 255 -10.14 -10.86 9.72
CA PHE A 255 -10.55 -11.45 8.44
C PHE A 255 -10.69 -12.97 8.63
N GLY A 256 -11.93 -13.41 8.78
CA GLY A 256 -12.28 -14.83 8.86
C GLY A 256 -13.74 -15.03 8.50
N ASP A 257 -13.94 -15.84 7.45
CA ASP A 257 -15.16 -16.56 7.09
C ASP A 257 -16.31 -15.78 6.43
N PHE A 258 -16.54 -16.07 5.15
CA PHE A 258 -17.88 -16.19 4.57
C PHE A 258 -17.88 -17.30 3.52
N GLY A 259 -18.05 -18.54 3.99
CA GLY A 259 -18.63 -19.63 3.20
C GLY A 259 -20.17 -19.66 3.31
N GLY A 260 -20.83 -20.11 2.24
CA GLY A 260 -22.27 -20.47 2.16
C GLY A 260 -23.18 -19.26 1.94
N PHE A 261 -23.96 -19.14 0.87
CA PHE A 261 -24.69 -20.11 0.04
C PHE A 261 -24.79 -19.61 -1.40
#